data_AF-A0A2E6DC95-F1
#
_entry.id   AF-A0A2E6DC95-F1
#
_cell.length_a   1.000
_cell.length_b   1.000
_cell.length_c   1.000
_cell.angle_alpha   90.00
_cell.angle_beta   90.00
_cell.angle_gamma   90.00
#
_symmetry.space_group_name_H-M   'P 1'
#
loop_
_entity.id
_entity.type
_entity.pdbx_description
1 polymer ?
#
loop_
_entity_poly.entity_id
_entity_poly.type
_entity_poly.pdbx_seq_one_letter_code
_entity_poly.pdbx_strand_id
1 'polypeptide(L)'
;MIKLMGLRVAEFVKKLGPNDLILVSTGPHVEFYLYGGMETQKRVGRILNERKRGDIYFVEYGELGKSDTENFSKEGVDYLHLNDYHRVLATEESSSGIVVPQALFESAHRIGNFTFRKVKSEFIVNSSALKSPADWKRWRGTAGSASVVLEPPAMHPRNLPAIKFAQSGVLIAESEVGEGDTDFSININLLTADRKAGSEVSYLHAVEESGQYISRNAWIADEWVLDHPYGPDILHTPWQTRIFITEGKQAVEIIREQEIEQGNPGRLRGIQSYRLVVPHQDLMTRGDKL
;
A
#
# COMPACT_ATOMS: atom_id res chain seq x y z
N MET A 1 4.18 32.33 6.45
CA MET A 1 3.87 31.16 7.31
C MET A 1 3.96 29.85 6.52
N ILE A 2 3.24 29.72 5.39
CA ILE A 2 3.25 28.53 4.50
C ILE A 2 4.66 28.07 4.08
N LYS A 3 5.52 28.99 3.62
CA LYS A 3 6.91 28.67 3.21
C LYS A 3 7.78 28.08 4.34
N LEU A 4 7.57 28.51 5.59
CA LEU A 4 8.30 28.01 6.76
C LEU A 4 7.80 26.62 7.18
N MET A 5 6.50 26.36 7.03
CA MET A 5 5.88 25.06 7.29
C MET A 5 6.39 24.00 6.31
N GLY A 6 6.38 24.31 5.01
CA GLY A 6 6.90 23.41 3.98
C GLY A 6 8.38 23.03 4.16
N LEU A 7 9.21 24.00 4.58
CA LEU A 7 10.61 23.75 4.91
C LEU A 7 10.77 22.73 6.05
N ARG A 8 9.94 22.82 7.10
CA ARG A 8 9.98 21.88 8.22
C ARG A 8 9.56 20.46 7.82
N VAL A 9 8.55 20.34 6.95
CA VAL A 9 8.13 19.03 6.40
C VAL A 9 9.26 18.43 5.56
N ALA A 10 9.86 19.22 4.65
CA ALA A 10 10.99 18.76 3.84
C ALA A 10 12.19 18.35 4.70
N GLU A 11 12.51 19.11 5.74
CA GLU A 11 13.59 18.77 6.70
C GLU A 11 13.29 17.49 7.47
N PHE A 12 12.06 17.27 7.89
CA PHE A 12 11.65 16.04 8.56
C PHE A 12 11.78 14.83 7.64
N VAL A 13 11.19 14.90 6.44
CA VAL A 13 11.25 13.81 5.45
C VAL A 13 12.69 13.47 5.06
N LYS A 14 13.58 14.47 4.94
CA LYS A 14 15.01 14.24 4.64
C LYS A 14 15.76 13.50 5.76
N LYS A 15 15.31 13.60 7.01
CA LYS A 15 15.94 12.93 8.17
C LYS A 15 15.48 11.48 8.32
N LEU A 16 14.37 11.09 7.70
CA LEU A 16 13.87 9.71 7.73
C LEU A 16 14.87 8.75 7.07
N GLY A 17 14.85 7.49 7.50
CA GLY A 17 15.70 6.43 6.99
C GLY A 17 15.49 6.20 5.48
N PRO A 18 16.51 5.70 4.77
CA PRO A 18 16.45 5.53 3.31
C PRO A 18 15.49 4.44 2.83
N ASN A 19 15.04 3.57 3.73
CA ASN A 19 14.07 2.51 3.47
C ASN A 19 12.75 2.72 4.23
N ASP A 20 12.56 3.89 4.87
CA ASP A 20 11.32 4.21 5.55
C ASP A 20 10.19 4.38 4.51
N LEU A 21 9.03 3.80 4.81
CA LEU A 21 7.84 3.86 3.97
C LEU A 21 6.88 4.93 4.49
N ILE A 22 6.47 5.84 3.62
CA ILE A 22 5.55 6.93 3.94
C ILE A 22 4.26 6.72 3.16
N LEU A 23 3.17 6.43 3.86
CA LEU A 23 1.84 6.19 3.34
C LEU A 23 1.00 7.44 3.51
N VAL A 24 0.90 8.24 2.45
CA VAL A 24 0.21 9.53 2.51
C VAL A 24 -1.26 9.35 2.13
N SER A 25 -2.16 10.02 2.85
CA SER A 25 -3.55 10.19 2.42
C SER A 25 -3.61 11.03 1.13
N THR A 26 -4.78 11.20 0.52
CA THR A 26 -4.96 11.81 -0.81
C THR A 26 -5.30 13.30 -0.74
N GLY A 27 -5.82 13.77 0.40
CA GLY A 27 -5.98 15.20 0.73
C GLY A 27 -4.72 16.10 0.57
N PRO A 28 -3.48 15.66 0.86
CA PRO A 28 -2.25 16.46 0.74
C PRO A 28 -1.68 16.64 -0.68
N HIS A 29 -2.45 16.34 -1.73
CA HIS A 29 -2.07 16.26 -3.13
C HIS A 29 -0.96 17.25 -3.60
N VAL A 30 -1.05 18.54 -3.26
CA VAL A 30 -0.05 19.53 -3.73
C VAL A 30 1.02 19.80 -2.68
N GLU A 31 0.66 19.91 -1.40
CA GLU A 31 1.60 20.37 -0.38
C GLU A 31 2.67 19.34 -0.07
N PHE A 32 2.30 18.05 0.10
CA PHE A 32 3.31 17.04 0.40
C PHE A 32 4.22 16.77 -0.79
N TYR A 33 3.67 16.79 -2.02
CA TYR A 33 4.44 16.61 -3.24
C TYR A 33 5.62 17.60 -3.32
N LEU A 34 5.36 18.88 -3.06
CA LEU A 34 6.36 19.95 -3.13
C LEU A 34 7.54 19.76 -2.16
N TYR A 35 7.32 19.08 -1.02
CA TYR A 35 8.28 19.04 0.08
C TYR A 35 8.86 17.64 0.34
N GLY A 36 8.12 16.58 0.03
CA GLY A 36 8.46 15.20 0.38
C GLY A 36 8.34 14.18 -0.76
N GLY A 37 7.57 14.46 -1.81
CA GLY A 37 7.22 13.46 -2.84
C GLY A 37 8.42 12.78 -3.52
N MET A 38 9.40 13.58 -3.97
CA MET A 38 10.62 13.04 -4.58
C MET A 38 11.41 12.10 -3.64
N GLU A 39 11.45 12.40 -2.34
CA GLU A 39 12.16 11.57 -1.37
C GLU A 39 11.39 10.27 -1.08
N THR A 40 10.06 10.32 -1.04
CA THR A 40 9.19 9.14 -0.94
C THR A 40 9.40 8.20 -2.14
N GLN A 41 9.40 8.75 -3.36
CA GLN A 41 9.61 7.97 -4.59
C GLN A 41 10.98 7.25 -4.59
N LYS A 42 12.04 7.93 -4.14
CA LYS A 42 13.37 7.32 -3.99
C LYS A 42 13.38 6.18 -2.97
N ARG A 43 12.71 6.34 -1.82
CA ARG A 43 12.65 5.31 -0.76
C ARG A 43 11.88 4.10 -1.23
N VAL A 44 10.72 4.29 -1.82
CA VAL A 44 9.91 3.21 -2.39
C VAL A 44 10.72 2.45 -3.45
N GLY A 45 11.37 3.15 -4.37
CA GLY A 45 12.26 2.51 -5.35
C GLY A 45 13.39 1.70 -4.68
N ARG A 46 13.97 2.19 -3.59
CA ARG A 46 15.00 1.48 -2.83
C ARG A 46 14.44 0.24 -2.12
N ILE A 47 13.31 0.35 -1.44
CA ILE A 47 12.62 -0.77 -0.78
C ILE A 47 12.37 -1.90 -1.77
N LEU A 48 11.90 -1.58 -2.97
CA LEU A 48 11.62 -2.57 -4.01
C LEU A 48 12.88 -3.22 -4.59
N ASN A 49 14.02 -2.51 -4.63
CA ASN A 49 15.27 -3.07 -5.14
C ASN A 49 16.03 -3.86 -4.07
N GLU A 50 16.20 -3.28 -2.88
CA GLU A 50 16.97 -3.87 -1.77
C GLU A 50 16.17 -4.92 -0.99
N ARG A 51 14.84 -4.93 -1.13
CA ARG A 51 13.91 -5.79 -0.37
C ARG A 51 14.02 -5.58 1.14
N LYS A 52 14.43 -4.38 1.53
CA LYS A 52 14.59 -3.96 2.92
C LYS A 52 13.60 -2.86 3.22
N ARG A 53 13.03 -2.93 4.42
CA ARG A 53 12.10 -1.94 4.95
C ARG A 53 12.73 -1.27 6.17
N GLY A 54 12.53 0.04 6.30
CA GLY A 54 12.74 0.80 7.52
C GLY A 54 11.43 0.90 8.32
N ASP A 55 11.19 2.06 8.90
CA ASP A 55 9.94 2.36 9.61
C ASP A 55 8.77 2.57 8.63
N ILE A 56 7.53 2.40 9.10
CA ILE A 56 6.33 2.73 8.32
C ILE A 56 5.61 3.90 8.99
N TYR A 57 5.23 4.90 8.19
CA TYR A 57 4.49 6.07 8.63
C TYR A 57 3.17 6.17 7.86
N PHE A 58 2.05 6.30 8.59
CA PHE A 58 0.82 6.84 8.02
C PHE A 58 0.86 8.36 8.13
N VAL A 59 0.54 9.07 7.05
CA VAL A 59 0.58 10.52 6.99
C VAL A 59 -0.78 11.04 6.60
N GLU A 60 -1.36 11.80 7.52
CA GLU A 60 -2.64 12.47 7.32
C GLU A 60 -2.40 13.97 7.12
N TYR A 61 -3.34 14.60 6.43
CA TYR A 61 -3.34 16.04 6.20
C TYR A 61 -4.68 16.64 6.60
N GLY A 62 -4.63 17.62 7.49
CA GLY A 62 -5.84 18.28 7.93
C GLY A 62 -5.61 19.46 8.86
N GLU A 63 -6.62 20.30 8.99
CA GLU A 63 -6.64 21.30 10.05
C GLU A 63 -7.03 20.63 11.38
N LEU A 64 -6.32 21.02 12.45
CA LEU A 64 -6.54 20.48 13.78
C LEU A 64 -8.01 20.65 14.18
N GLY A 65 -8.67 19.53 14.48
CA GLY A 65 -10.07 19.48 14.91
C GLY A 65 -11.12 19.69 13.82
N LYS A 66 -10.75 19.77 12.53
CA LYS A 66 -11.73 19.87 11.43
C LYS A 66 -11.67 18.72 10.43
N SER A 67 -10.47 18.30 10.06
CA SER A 67 -10.27 17.24 9.05
C SER A 67 -9.15 16.27 9.45
N ASP A 68 -8.78 16.30 10.74
CA ASP A 68 -7.85 15.36 11.34
C ASP A 68 -8.50 13.99 11.57
N THR A 69 -7.69 13.00 11.91
CA THR A 69 -8.13 11.69 12.41
C THR A 69 -9.26 11.81 13.42
N GLU A 70 -10.31 11.03 13.24
CA GLU A 70 -11.36 10.91 14.25
C GLU A 70 -11.03 9.75 15.20
N ASN A 71 -11.04 10.03 16.50
CA ASN A 71 -10.85 9.02 17.53
C ASN A 71 -12.21 8.50 17.97
N PHE A 72 -12.35 7.19 18.09
CA PHE A 72 -13.55 6.58 18.66
C PHE A 72 -13.20 5.29 19.38
N SER A 73 -14.01 4.93 20.38
CA SER A 73 -13.85 3.67 21.11
C SER A 73 -14.98 2.73 20.72
N LYS A 74 -14.64 1.46 20.48
CA LYS A 74 -15.62 0.39 20.20
C LYS A 74 -15.15 -0.87 20.91
N GLU A 75 -16.05 -1.51 21.65
CA GLU A 75 -15.80 -2.82 22.29
C GLU A 75 -14.51 -2.85 23.15
N GLY A 76 -14.22 -1.76 23.87
CA GLY A 76 -13.03 -1.69 24.74
C GLY A 76 -11.71 -1.42 24.04
N VAL A 77 -11.75 -1.09 22.74
CA VAL A 77 -10.58 -0.75 21.91
C VAL A 77 -10.71 0.69 21.40
N ASP A 78 -9.63 1.45 21.49
CA ASP A 78 -9.53 2.79 20.90
C ASP A 78 -9.04 2.72 19.46
N TYR A 79 -9.82 3.31 18.56
CA TYR A 79 -9.58 3.36 17.12
C TYR A 79 -9.35 4.77 16.61
N LEU A 80 -8.65 4.83 15.50
CA LEU A 80 -8.41 5.99 14.66
C LEU A 80 -9.08 5.76 13.31
N HIS A 81 -9.93 6.69 12.88
CA HIS A 81 -10.40 6.77 11.50
C HIS A 81 -9.47 7.70 10.72
N LEU A 82 -8.56 7.09 9.95
CA LEU A 82 -7.62 7.81 9.09
C LEU A 82 -8.35 8.29 7.83
N ASN A 83 -8.49 9.60 7.68
CA ASN A 83 -9.25 10.22 6.59
C ASN A 83 -8.47 10.27 5.26
N ASP A 84 -9.21 10.46 4.17
CA ASP A 84 -8.70 10.70 2.82
C ASP A 84 -7.79 9.58 2.27
N TYR A 85 -8.07 8.31 2.54
CA TYR A 85 -7.39 7.21 1.84
C TYR A 85 -8.32 6.66 0.75
N HIS A 86 -8.01 6.87 -0.53
CA HIS A 86 -8.90 6.47 -1.62
C HIS A 86 -9.13 4.95 -1.64
N ARG A 87 -10.40 4.53 -1.70
CA ARG A 87 -10.79 3.11 -1.88
C ARG A 87 -10.71 2.72 -3.35
N VAL A 88 -10.21 1.50 -3.60
CA VAL A 88 -10.12 0.91 -4.95
C VAL A 88 -11.43 0.22 -5.35
N LEU A 89 -12.13 -0.33 -4.35
CA LEU A 89 -13.40 -1.04 -4.52
C LEU A 89 -14.38 -0.49 -3.48
N ALA A 90 -15.30 0.36 -3.93
CA ALA A 90 -16.39 0.85 -3.10
C ALA A 90 -17.55 -0.15 -3.19
N THR A 91 -17.82 -0.87 -2.10
CA THR A 91 -19.02 -1.71 -1.96
C THR A 91 -20.11 -1.05 -1.11
N GLU A 92 -19.78 0.02 -0.38
CA GLU A 92 -20.75 0.84 0.38
C GLU A 92 -20.36 2.32 0.36
N GLU A 93 -21.37 3.19 0.37
CA GLU A 93 -21.28 4.64 0.10
C GLU A 93 -20.64 5.50 1.21
N SER A 94 -20.27 4.97 2.38
CA SER A 94 -20.10 5.80 3.58
C SER A 94 -18.74 5.84 4.28
N SER A 95 -17.66 5.24 3.75
CA SER A 95 -16.32 5.61 4.25
C SER A 95 -15.22 5.61 3.19
N SER A 96 -14.48 6.73 3.16
CA SER A 96 -13.26 6.98 2.37
C SER A 96 -11.99 6.91 3.24
N GLY A 97 -12.08 6.36 4.45
CA GLY A 97 -10.98 6.28 5.41
C GLY A 97 -10.58 4.85 5.76
N ILE A 98 -9.51 4.72 6.55
CA ILE A 98 -9.04 3.44 7.11
C ILE A 98 -9.26 3.48 8.61
N VAL A 99 -9.99 2.52 9.16
CA VAL A 99 -10.11 2.33 10.61
C VAL A 99 -8.96 1.46 11.11
N VAL A 100 -8.16 1.98 12.05
CA VAL A 100 -7.05 1.25 12.65
C VAL A 100 -7.03 1.44 14.17
N PRO A 101 -6.62 0.45 14.97
CA PRO A 101 -6.50 0.62 16.41
C PRO A 101 -5.38 1.62 16.74
N GLN A 102 -5.61 2.50 17.70
CA GLN A 102 -4.59 3.47 18.14
C GLN A 102 -3.33 2.77 18.63
N ALA A 103 -3.47 1.57 19.21
CA ALA A 103 -2.38 0.73 19.67
C ALA A 103 -1.34 0.43 18.58
N LEU A 104 -1.71 0.47 17.29
CA LEU A 104 -0.81 0.27 16.15
C LEU A 104 0.36 1.25 16.12
N PHE A 105 0.15 2.47 16.63
CA PHE A 105 1.11 3.55 16.51
C PHE A 105 2.01 3.69 17.74
N GLU A 106 3.29 3.90 17.49
CA GLU A 106 4.31 4.17 18.51
C GLU A 106 4.29 5.65 18.90
N SER A 107 4.15 6.52 17.90
CA SER A 107 4.19 7.96 18.07
C SER A 107 3.43 8.68 16.97
N ALA A 108 3.02 9.92 17.25
CA ALA A 108 2.48 10.84 16.28
C ALA A 108 3.27 12.16 16.35
N HIS A 109 3.73 12.65 15.20
CA HIS A 109 4.46 13.90 15.09
C HIS A 109 3.74 14.84 14.13
N ARG A 110 3.29 16.00 14.63
CA ARG A 110 2.57 16.98 13.83
C ARG A 110 3.48 18.11 13.35
N ILE A 111 3.46 18.39 12.05
CA ILE A 111 4.16 19.52 11.42
C ILE A 111 3.14 20.30 10.58
N GLY A 112 2.62 21.38 11.15
CA GLY A 112 1.56 22.15 10.50
C GLY A 112 0.28 21.33 10.38
N ASN A 113 -0.19 21.14 9.15
CA ASN A 113 -1.36 20.31 8.86
C ASN A 113 -1.03 18.83 8.64
N PHE A 114 0.25 18.45 8.66
CA PHE A 114 0.67 17.06 8.51
C PHE A 114 0.78 16.37 9.86
N THR A 115 0.21 15.17 9.98
CA THR A 115 0.44 14.29 11.13
C THR A 115 1.10 13.00 10.65
N PHE A 116 2.35 12.78 11.08
CA PHE A 116 3.12 11.56 10.80
C PHE A 116 2.94 10.59 11.96
N ARG A 117 2.27 9.46 11.71
CA ARG A 117 2.04 8.41 12.70
C ARG A 117 2.95 7.22 12.42
N LYS A 118 3.93 7.00 13.28
CA LYS A 118 4.88 5.90 13.16
C LYS A 118 4.23 4.60 13.66
N VAL A 119 4.24 3.56 12.83
CA VAL A 119 3.81 2.21 13.19
C VAL A 119 4.84 1.57 14.11
N LYS A 120 4.38 0.87 15.15
CA LYS A 120 5.23 0.05 16.02
C LYS A 120 5.91 -1.07 15.23
N SER A 121 7.24 -1.14 15.33
CA SER A 121 8.05 -2.05 14.51
C SER A 121 7.73 -3.53 14.73
N GLU A 122 7.37 -3.89 15.97
CA GLU A 122 7.00 -5.23 16.43
C GLU A 122 5.69 -5.74 15.84
N PHE A 123 4.82 -4.83 15.37
CA PHE A 123 3.54 -5.16 14.74
C PHE A 123 3.66 -5.36 13.23
N ILE A 124 4.87 -5.27 12.67
CA ILE A 124 5.08 -5.42 11.24
C ILE A 124 5.65 -6.80 10.92
N VAL A 125 4.79 -7.66 10.40
CA VAL A 125 5.14 -8.99 9.91
C VAL A 125 5.49 -8.89 8.43
N ASN A 126 6.61 -9.50 8.03
CA ASN A 126 6.93 -9.60 6.62
C ASN A 126 5.99 -10.61 5.97
N SER A 127 5.11 -10.12 5.10
CA SER A 127 4.33 -10.98 4.21
C SER A 127 5.20 -11.37 3.02
N SER A 128 4.87 -12.48 2.40
CA SER A 128 5.52 -13.05 1.22
C SER A 128 5.79 -11.96 0.19
N ALA A 129 7.02 -11.91 -0.32
CA ALA A 129 7.34 -11.08 -1.47
C ALA A 129 7.76 -11.99 -2.62
N LEU A 130 7.45 -11.57 -3.83
CA LEU A 130 7.85 -12.25 -5.05
C LEU A 130 9.34 -11.95 -5.30
N LYS A 131 10.18 -12.68 -4.56
CA LYS A 131 11.64 -12.47 -4.42
C LYS A 131 12.42 -13.21 -5.50
N SER A 132 11.84 -14.26 -6.07
CA SER A 132 12.51 -15.20 -6.96
C SER A 132 11.57 -15.75 -8.02
N PRO A 133 12.12 -16.30 -9.13
CA PRO A 133 11.38 -17.16 -10.06
C PRO A 133 10.52 -18.25 -9.39
N ALA A 134 10.91 -18.74 -8.21
CA ALA A 134 10.17 -19.77 -7.50
C ALA A 134 8.88 -19.23 -6.86
N ASP A 135 8.89 -17.99 -6.38
CA ASP A 135 7.71 -17.36 -5.75
C ASP A 135 6.59 -17.12 -6.78
N TRP A 136 6.91 -17.08 -8.07
CA TRP A 136 5.93 -16.98 -9.15
C TRP A 136 5.08 -18.23 -9.33
N LYS A 137 5.56 -19.39 -8.88
CA LYS A 137 4.87 -20.66 -9.13
C LYS A 137 3.53 -20.78 -8.39
N ARG A 138 3.31 -19.97 -7.35
CA ARG A 138 2.03 -19.96 -6.62
C ARG A 138 0.93 -19.16 -7.34
N TRP A 139 1.31 -18.22 -8.21
CA TRP A 139 0.35 -17.41 -8.95
C TRP A 139 -0.18 -18.19 -10.14
N ARG A 140 -1.50 -18.33 -10.21
CA ARG A 140 -2.20 -18.98 -11.31
C ARG A 140 -3.14 -17.99 -11.98
N GLY A 141 -3.18 -18.03 -13.30
CA GLY A 141 -4.22 -17.33 -14.05
C GLY A 141 -5.57 -18.01 -13.90
N THR A 142 -6.66 -17.26 -13.95
CA THR A 142 -8.01 -17.82 -14.09
C THR A 142 -8.19 -18.51 -15.45
N ALA A 143 -9.15 -19.44 -15.55
CA ALA A 143 -9.46 -20.09 -16.82
C ALA A 143 -9.81 -19.04 -17.89
N GLY A 144 -9.02 -18.98 -18.97
CA GLY A 144 -9.15 -17.97 -20.03
C GLY A 144 -8.30 -16.72 -19.88
N SER A 145 -7.52 -16.57 -18.80
CA SER A 145 -6.51 -15.51 -18.68
C SER A 145 -5.22 -15.87 -19.43
N ALA A 146 -4.51 -14.84 -19.90
CA ALA A 146 -3.26 -15.00 -20.64
C ALA A 146 -2.20 -15.80 -19.87
N SER A 147 -1.39 -16.56 -20.61
CA SER A 147 -0.20 -17.19 -20.05
C SER A 147 0.72 -16.12 -19.45
N VAL A 148 1.10 -16.35 -18.20
CA VAL A 148 2.09 -15.54 -17.51
C VAL A 148 3.49 -15.95 -17.96
N VAL A 149 4.29 -14.99 -18.43
CA VAL A 149 5.69 -15.23 -18.79
C VAL A 149 6.59 -14.49 -17.82
N LEU A 150 7.45 -15.24 -17.14
CA LEU A 150 8.48 -14.67 -16.28
C LEU A 150 9.64 -14.16 -17.14
N GLU A 151 9.92 -12.86 -17.07
CA GLU A 151 11.07 -12.22 -17.69
C GLU A 151 12.21 -12.09 -16.64
N PRO A 152 13.42 -12.61 -16.94
CA PRO A 152 14.52 -12.62 -15.98
C PRO A 152 15.08 -11.21 -15.72
N PRO A 153 15.68 -10.98 -14.53
CA PRO A 153 16.28 -9.70 -14.12
C PRO A 153 17.18 -9.01 -15.16
N ALA A 154 17.93 -9.80 -15.93
CA ALA A 154 18.91 -9.33 -16.90
C ALA A 154 18.30 -8.51 -18.05
N MET A 155 16.98 -8.60 -18.26
CA MET A 155 16.26 -7.88 -19.31
C MET A 155 15.74 -6.50 -18.86
N HIS A 156 15.94 -6.10 -17.60
CA HIS A 156 15.29 -4.91 -17.04
C HIS A 156 16.23 -3.98 -16.25
N PRO A 157 15.95 -2.67 -16.25
CA PRO A 157 16.64 -1.74 -15.36
C PRO A 157 16.48 -2.17 -13.90
N ARG A 158 17.55 -2.10 -13.10
CA ARG A 158 17.58 -2.44 -11.65
C ARG A 158 17.52 -3.94 -11.31
N ASN A 159 17.67 -4.85 -12.28
CA ASN A 159 17.78 -6.30 -12.05
C ASN A 159 16.64 -6.90 -11.22
N LEU A 160 15.41 -6.42 -11.41
CA LEU A 160 14.21 -7.05 -10.85
C LEU A 160 13.58 -7.96 -11.90
N PRO A 161 13.13 -9.18 -11.54
CA PRO A 161 12.34 -10.01 -12.45
C PRO A 161 11.03 -9.29 -12.75
N ALA A 162 10.54 -9.43 -13.98
CA ALA A 162 9.25 -8.92 -14.38
C ALA A 162 8.31 -10.06 -14.78
N ILE A 163 7.01 -9.84 -14.61
CA ILE A 163 5.96 -10.69 -15.13
C ILE A 163 5.35 -9.98 -16.30
N LYS A 164 5.31 -10.67 -17.42
CA LYS A 164 4.61 -10.19 -18.60
C LYS A 164 3.24 -10.85 -18.68
N PHE A 165 2.24 -10.00 -18.90
CA PHE A 165 0.86 -10.39 -19.18
C PHE A 165 0.62 -10.29 -20.67
N ALA A 166 0.35 -11.43 -21.33
CA ALA A 166 0.09 -11.39 -22.78
C ALA A 166 -1.25 -10.73 -23.13
N GLN A 167 -2.20 -10.72 -22.19
CA GLN A 167 -3.56 -10.14 -22.27
C GLN A 167 -4.02 -9.73 -20.87
N SER A 168 -5.02 -8.84 -20.77
CA SER A 168 -5.68 -8.51 -19.51
C SER A 168 -6.10 -9.78 -18.77
N GLY A 169 -5.99 -9.78 -17.45
CA GLY A 169 -6.22 -11.00 -16.69
C GLY A 169 -6.21 -10.82 -15.19
N VAL A 170 -6.53 -11.93 -14.52
CA VAL A 170 -6.55 -12.04 -13.07
C VAL A 170 -5.58 -13.14 -12.68
N LEU A 171 -4.58 -12.80 -11.87
CA LEU A 171 -3.75 -13.77 -11.18
C LEU A 171 -4.24 -13.96 -9.77
N ILE A 172 -4.20 -15.20 -9.34
CA ILE A 172 -4.70 -15.65 -8.06
C ILE A 172 -3.62 -16.50 -7.42
N ALA A 173 -3.35 -16.26 -6.15
CA ALA A 173 -2.52 -17.11 -5.33
C ALA A 173 -3.22 -17.40 -4.01
N GLU A 174 -3.08 -18.63 -3.51
CA GLU A 174 -3.36 -18.92 -2.11
C GLU A 174 -2.43 -18.05 -1.25
N SER A 175 -3.00 -17.41 -0.24
CA SER A 175 -2.18 -16.65 0.70
C SER A 175 -1.37 -17.62 1.54
N GLU A 176 -0.09 -17.30 1.75
CA GLU A 176 0.80 -18.11 2.60
C GLU A 176 0.34 -18.13 4.08
N VAL A 177 -0.65 -17.31 4.42
CA VAL A 177 -1.19 -17.18 5.76
C VAL A 177 -2.69 -17.48 5.69
N GLY A 178 -3.13 -18.62 6.25
CA GLY A 178 -4.49 -19.17 6.08
C GLY A 178 -5.61 -18.27 6.62
N GLU A 179 -6.86 -18.71 6.69
CA GLU A 179 -7.96 -17.83 7.16
C GLU A 179 -7.96 -17.60 8.69
N GLY A 180 -8.57 -16.49 9.12
CA GLY A 180 -8.88 -16.18 10.52
C GLY A 180 -7.80 -15.40 11.29
N ASP A 181 -8.21 -14.28 11.86
CA ASP A 181 -7.44 -13.51 12.85
C ASP A 181 -8.41 -13.12 13.99
N THR A 182 -8.00 -13.35 15.24
CA THR A 182 -8.65 -12.71 16.41
C THR A 182 -8.13 -11.29 16.64
N ASP A 183 -7.16 -10.88 15.82
CA ASP A 183 -6.34 -9.70 15.94
C ASP A 183 -6.65 -8.72 14.80
N PHE A 184 -6.41 -7.42 15.00
CA PHE A 184 -6.50 -6.46 13.90
C PHE A 184 -5.35 -6.72 12.92
N SER A 185 -5.67 -6.82 11.62
CA SER A 185 -4.63 -6.84 10.60
C SER A 185 -4.99 -6.14 9.28
N ILE A 186 -3.98 -5.53 8.67
CA ILE A 186 -4.02 -4.97 7.30
C ILE A 186 -2.75 -5.33 6.55
N ASN A 187 -2.82 -5.43 5.23
CA ASN A 187 -1.65 -5.63 4.37
C ASN A 187 -1.30 -4.33 3.64
N ILE A 188 -0.01 -4.08 3.46
CA ILE A 188 0.55 -3.04 2.60
C ILE A 188 1.28 -3.75 1.46
N ASN A 189 0.80 -3.59 0.24
CA ASN A 189 1.28 -4.26 -0.95
C ASN A 189 1.87 -3.22 -1.91
N LEU A 190 3.16 -3.31 -2.17
CA LEU A 190 3.87 -2.46 -3.11
C LEU A 190 4.13 -3.27 -4.38
N LEU A 191 3.87 -2.68 -5.54
CA LEU A 191 4.21 -3.27 -6.83
C LEU A 191 4.60 -2.19 -7.81
N THR A 192 5.40 -2.56 -8.82
CA THR A 192 5.73 -1.68 -9.92
C THR A 192 5.15 -2.24 -11.21
N ALA A 193 4.33 -1.45 -11.89
CA ALA A 193 3.76 -1.76 -13.19
C ALA A 193 4.50 -0.98 -14.28
N ASP A 194 4.57 -1.52 -15.49
CA ASP A 194 5.01 -0.73 -16.62
C ASP A 194 3.96 0.35 -16.93
N ARG A 195 4.42 1.47 -17.49
CA ARG A 195 3.60 2.68 -17.61
C ARG A 195 2.27 2.47 -18.35
N LYS A 196 2.15 1.45 -19.21
CA LYS A 196 0.94 1.15 -19.96
C LYS A 196 -0.06 0.28 -19.18
N ALA A 197 0.40 -0.51 -18.22
CA ALA A 197 -0.45 -1.27 -17.29
C ALA A 197 -0.73 -0.50 -15.99
N GLY A 198 0.07 0.54 -15.72
CA GLY A 198 0.10 1.32 -14.48
C GLY A 198 -1.26 1.62 -13.88
N SER A 199 -2.16 2.28 -14.61
CA SER A 199 -3.46 2.71 -14.09
C SER A 199 -4.44 1.58 -13.81
N GLU A 200 -4.29 0.42 -14.48
CA GLU A 200 -5.31 -0.64 -14.50
C GLU A 200 -4.97 -1.84 -13.60
N VAL A 201 -3.85 -1.79 -12.88
CA VAL A 201 -3.42 -2.86 -11.99
C VAL A 201 -4.01 -2.69 -10.59
N SER A 202 -4.50 -3.76 -10.00
CA SER A 202 -4.92 -3.78 -8.59
C SER A 202 -4.31 -4.98 -7.87
N TYR A 203 -3.83 -4.77 -6.65
CA TYR A 203 -3.44 -5.86 -5.75
C TYR A 203 -4.44 -5.91 -4.60
N LEU A 204 -5.22 -6.97 -4.58
CA LEU A 204 -6.32 -7.20 -3.65
C LEU A 204 -6.07 -8.44 -2.82
N HIS A 205 -6.73 -8.50 -1.67
CA HIS A 205 -6.91 -9.71 -0.91
C HIS A 205 -8.42 -10.07 -0.91
N ALA A 206 -8.74 -11.36 -0.90
CA ALA A 206 -10.11 -11.85 -1.07
C ALA A 206 -10.37 -13.16 -0.33
N VAL A 207 -11.65 -13.42 -0.08
CA VAL A 207 -12.21 -14.73 0.28
C VAL A 207 -12.96 -15.33 -0.90
N GLU A 208 -13.00 -16.67 -0.97
CA GLU A 208 -13.84 -17.39 -1.92
C GLU A 208 -15.20 -17.68 -1.28
N GLU A 209 -16.26 -17.08 -1.81
CA GLU A 209 -17.63 -17.29 -1.35
C GLU A 209 -18.49 -17.76 -2.53
N SER A 210 -19.12 -18.93 -2.39
CA SER A 210 -20.00 -19.50 -3.41
C SER A 210 -19.37 -19.58 -4.82
N GLY A 211 -18.06 -19.86 -4.89
CA GLY A 211 -17.29 -19.95 -6.14
C GLY A 211 -16.92 -18.60 -6.76
N GLN A 212 -17.07 -17.49 -6.03
CA GLN A 212 -16.64 -16.15 -6.44
C GLN A 212 -15.64 -15.56 -5.45
N TYR A 213 -14.66 -14.83 -5.96
CA TYR A 213 -13.70 -14.11 -5.11
C TYR A 213 -14.22 -12.72 -4.76
N ILE A 214 -14.34 -12.44 -3.46
CA ILE A 214 -14.88 -11.18 -2.95
C ILE A 214 -13.80 -10.43 -2.16
N SER A 215 -13.49 -9.21 -2.60
CA SER A 215 -12.60 -8.27 -1.91
C SER A 215 -13.43 -7.18 -1.25
N ARG A 216 -13.45 -7.13 0.08
CA ARG A 216 -14.38 -6.24 0.81
C ARG A 216 -13.77 -4.89 1.21
N ASN A 217 -12.46 -4.80 1.33
CA ASN A 217 -11.77 -3.63 1.85
C ASN A 217 -10.38 -3.46 1.23
N ALA A 218 -10.27 -2.54 0.28
CA ALA A 218 -9.02 -2.22 -0.40
C ALA A 218 -8.93 -0.71 -0.68
N TRP A 219 -7.78 -0.14 -0.37
CA TRP A 219 -7.42 1.25 -0.54
C TRP A 219 -6.14 1.37 -1.36
N ILE A 220 -6.00 2.45 -2.13
CA ILE A 220 -4.73 2.84 -2.74
C ILE A 220 -4.09 3.87 -1.81
N ALA A 221 -2.86 3.60 -1.40
CA ALA A 221 -2.00 4.61 -0.80
C ALA A 221 -1.34 5.39 -1.95
N ASP A 222 -1.95 6.53 -2.26
CA ASP A 222 -1.51 7.64 -3.12
C ASP A 222 -0.55 7.33 -4.28
N GLU A 223 -1.11 7.29 -5.49
CA GLU A 223 -0.36 7.21 -6.76
C GLU A 223 0.37 8.52 -7.07
N TRP A 224 -0.20 9.65 -6.66
CA TRP A 224 0.23 10.97 -7.09
C TRP A 224 1.47 11.45 -6.37
N VAL A 225 1.70 11.08 -5.11
CA VAL A 225 2.98 11.34 -4.43
C VAL A 225 4.14 10.56 -5.06
N LEU A 226 3.83 9.46 -5.75
CA LEU A 226 4.81 8.66 -6.48
C LEU A 226 4.96 9.10 -7.95
N ASP A 227 4.04 9.92 -8.45
CA ASP A 227 4.01 10.50 -9.79
C ASP A 227 4.13 12.03 -9.77
N HIS A 228 4.18 12.66 -10.95
CA HIS A 228 4.14 14.12 -11.04
C HIS A 228 2.67 14.59 -10.99
N PRO A 229 2.32 15.75 -10.39
CA PRO A 229 0.97 16.32 -10.39
C PRO A 229 0.41 16.66 -11.79
N TYR A 230 1.22 16.48 -12.83
CA TYR A 230 0.83 16.66 -14.23
C TYR A 230 0.84 15.32 -14.99
N GLY A 231 0.85 14.21 -14.25
CA GLY A 231 0.84 12.84 -14.73
C GLY A 231 2.22 12.17 -14.76
N PRO A 232 2.24 10.82 -14.80
CA PRO A 232 3.47 10.02 -14.87
C PRO A 232 4.30 10.31 -16.14
N ASP A 233 3.67 10.88 -17.16
CA ASP A 233 4.26 11.16 -18.48
C ASP A 233 5.47 12.10 -18.43
N ILE A 234 5.46 13.05 -17.50
CA ILE A 234 6.52 14.07 -17.37
C ILE A 234 7.81 13.50 -16.81
N LEU A 235 7.75 12.42 -16.05
CA LEU A 235 8.94 11.81 -15.46
C LEU A 235 9.69 10.93 -16.45
N HIS A 236 9.11 10.64 -17.62
CA HIS A 236 9.65 9.70 -18.61
C HIS A 236 10.08 8.35 -17.99
N THR A 237 9.47 7.95 -16.88
CA THR A 237 9.78 6.71 -16.19
C THR A 237 9.03 5.56 -16.85
N PRO A 238 9.71 4.47 -17.29
CA PRO A 238 9.04 3.34 -17.93
C PRO A 238 8.20 2.49 -16.96
N TRP A 239 8.29 2.79 -15.67
CA TRP A 239 7.70 2.00 -14.59
C TRP A 239 7.11 2.93 -13.54
N GLN A 240 5.92 2.58 -13.05
CA GLN A 240 5.15 3.31 -12.04
C GLN A 240 4.94 2.40 -10.83
N THR A 241 5.21 2.93 -9.63
CA THR A 241 5.00 2.17 -8.39
C THR A 241 3.61 2.47 -7.84
N ARG A 242 2.91 1.43 -7.40
CA ARG A 242 1.61 1.51 -6.73
C ARG A 242 1.68 0.84 -5.38
N ILE A 243 0.94 1.41 -4.42
CA ILE A 243 0.83 0.91 -3.07
C ILE A 243 -0.65 0.67 -2.77
N PHE A 244 -0.98 -0.55 -2.40
CA PHE A 244 -2.33 -0.95 -2.00
C PHE A 244 -2.32 -1.29 -0.52
N ILE A 245 -3.31 -0.80 0.20
CA ILE A 245 -3.62 -1.24 1.55
C ILE A 245 -4.86 -2.12 1.44
N THR A 246 -4.82 -3.32 2.00
CA THR A 246 -5.98 -4.23 1.97
C THR A 246 -6.26 -4.75 3.37
N GLU A 247 -7.47 -5.21 3.59
CA GLU A 247 -7.80 -5.97 4.80
C GLU A 247 -6.87 -7.18 4.95
N GLY A 248 -6.61 -7.53 6.21
CA GLY A 248 -5.55 -8.40 6.68
C GLY A 248 -5.59 -9.84 6.15
N LYS A 249 -5.66 -10.80 7.07
CA LYS A 249 -5.54 -12.21 6.70
C LYS A 249 -6.74 -12.65 5.83
N GLN A 250 -6.47 -13.05 4.60
CA GLN A 250 -7.46 -13.46 3.60
C GLN A 250 -6.93 -14.70 2.88
N ALA A 251 -7.80 -15.62 2.47
CA ALA A 251 -7.37 -16.87 1.84
C ALA A 251 -6.63 -16.67 0.53
N VAL A 252 -6.92 -15.57 -0.18
CA VAL A 252 -6.52 -15.39 -1.57
C VAL A 252 -5.93 -14.01 -1.80
N GLU A 253 -4.84 -13.98 -2.55
CA GLU A 253 -4.24 -12.77 -3.10
C GLU A 253 -4.57 -12.67 -4.59
N ILE A 254 -4.99 -11.49 -5.03
CA ILE A 254 -5.42 -11.24 -6.40
C ILE A 254 -4.64 -10.07 -6.99
N ILE A 255 -4.04 -10.30 -8.15
CA ILE A 255 -3.52 -9.24 -9.01
C ILE A 255 -4.42 -9.18 -10.23
N ARG A 256 -5.11 -8.06 -10.42
CA ARG A 256 -5.99 -7.81 -11.56
C ARG A 256 -5.38 -6.75 -12.46
N GLU A 257 -5.43 -6.96 -13.76
CA GLU A 257 -5.08 -5.97 -14.79
C GLU A 257 -6.29 -5.82 -15.72
N GLN A 258 -6.93 -4.63 -15.71
CA GLN A 258 -8.26 -4.44 -16.31
C GLN A 258 -8.22 -4.13 -17.82
N GLU A 259 -7.31 -3.29 -18.32
CA GLU A 259 -7.21 -2.97 -19.75
C GLU A 259 -5.77 -3.01 -20.25
N ILE A 260 -5.53 -3.82 -21.28
CA ILE A 260 -4.33 -3.77 -22.10
C ILE A 260 -4.75 -3.18 -23.45
N GLU A 261 -4.18 -2.03 -23.82
CA GLU A 261 -4.26 -1.54 -25.20
C GLU A 261 -3.81 -2.64 -26.17
N GLN A 262 -4.64 -2.97 -27.16
CA GLN A 262 -4.38 -4.07 -28.11
C GLN A 262 -2.95 -3.99 -28.67
N GLY A 263 -2.14 -5.01 -28.37
CA GLY A 263 -0.77 -5.17 -28.88
C GLY A 263 0.37 -4.80 -27.93
N ASN A 264 0.09 -4.31 -26.71
CA ASN A 264 1.13 -3.95 -25.74
C ASN A 264 0.99 -4.73 -24.41
N PRO A 265 1.65 -5.88 -24.26
CA PRO A 265 1.55 -6.67 -23.04
C PRO A 265 2.06 -5.90 -21.82
N GLY A 266 1.24 -5.84 -20.76
CA GLY A 266 1.58 -5.20 -19.50
C GLY A 266 2.63 -5.98 -18.73
N ARG A 267 3.37 -5.28 -17.86
CA ARG A 267 4.41 -5.89 -17.03
C ARG A 267 4.34 -5.44 -15.59
N LEU A 268 4.51 -6.39 -14.69
CA LEU A 268 4.68 -6.13 -13.26
C LEU A 268 6.08 -6.50 -12.80
N ARG A 269 6.58 -5.86 -11.74
CA ARG A 269 7.85 -6.22 -11.08
C ARG A 269 7.89 -5.64 -9.68
N GLY A 270 8.91 -6.01 -8.91
CA GLY A 270 9.17 -5.37 -7.62
C GLY A 270 7.99 -5.50 -6.66
N ILE A 271 7.33 -6.66 -6.63
CA ILE A 271 6.21 -6.89 -5.71
C ILE A 271 6.75 -7.19 -4.31
N GLN A 272 6.22 -6.52 -3.31
CA GLN A 272 6.62 -6.61 -1.91
C GLN A 272 5.41 -6.36 -1.01
N SER A 273 5.13 -7.26 -0.07
CA SER A 273 4.02 -7.12 0.86
C SER A 273 4.48 -7.11 2.31
N TYR A 274 3.78 -6.34 3.14
CA TYR A 274 3.96 -6.29 4.60
C TYR A 274 2.59 -6.46 5.23
N ARG A 275 2.53 -7.14 6.37
CA ARG A 275 1.30 -7.21 7.17
C ARG A 275 1.51 -6.47 8.48
N LEU A 276 0.58 -5.61 8.82
CA LEU A 276 0.48 -5.00 10.13
C LEU A 276 -0.48 -5.84 10.96
N VAL A 277 -0.04 -6.30 12.13
CA VAL A 277 -0.84 -7.13 13.04
C VAL A 277 -0.74 -6.54 14.44
N VAL A 278 -1.88 -6.22 15.04
CA VAL A 278 -1.95 -5.80 16.44
C VAL A 278 -2.61 -6.92 17.24
N PRO A 279 -1.84 -7.64 18.08
CA PRO A 279 -2.36 -8.75 18.87
C PRO A 279 -3.53 -8.33 19.75
N HIS A 280 -4.51 -9.22 19.97
CA HIS A 280 -5.70 -8.92 20.78
C HIS A 280 -5.37 -8.36 22.17
N GLN A 281 -4.37 -8.94 22.84
CA GLN A 281 -3.90 -8.47 24.15
C GLN A 281 -3.43 -7.00 24.16
N ASP A 282 -2.98 -6.51 23.00
CA ASP A 282 -2.45 -5.16 22.81
C ASP A 282 -3.52 -4.19 22.27
N LEU A 283 -4.71 -4.68 21.89
CA LEU A 283 -5.85 -3.86 21.47
C LEU A 283 -6.60 -3.25 22.66
N MET A 284 -6.72 -3.98 23.77
CA MET A 284 -7.58 -3.60 24.88
C MET A 284 -7.03 -2.40 25.66
N THR A 285 -7.75 -1.28 25.68
CA THR A 285 -7.35 -0.07 26.38
C THR A 285 -7.90 -0.04 27.82
N ARG A 286 -7.27 -0.83 28.70
CA ARG A 286 -7.46 -0.82 30.17
C ARG A 286 -8.91 -0.83 30.68
N GLY A 287 -9.43 -2.03 30.94
CA GLY A 287 -10.63 -2.26 31.75
C GLY A 287 -10.95 -3.74 31.91
N ASP A 288 -10.74 -4.52 30.84
CA ASP A 288 -11.09 -5.95 30.81
C ASP A 288 -9.83 -6.83 30.75
N LYS A 289 -8.98 -6.69 31.77
CA LYS A 289 -8.14 -7.84 32.17
C LYS A 289 -9.01 -8.72 33.05
N LEU A 290 -9.72 -9.67 32.46
CA LEU A 290 -10.27 -10.82 33.18
C LEU A 290 -9.16 -11.85 33.41
#